data_AF-G3ND69-F1
#
_entry.id   AF-G3ND69-F1
#
_cell.length_a   1.000
_cell.length_b   1.000
_cell.length_c   1.000
_cell.angle_alpha   90.00
_cell.angle_beta   90.00
_cell.angle_gamma   90.00
#
_symmetry.space_group_name_H-M   'P 1'
#
loop_
_entity.id
_entity.type
_entity.pdbx_description
1 polymer ?
#
loop_
_entity_poly.entity_id
_entity_poly.type
_entity_poly.pdbx_seq_one_letter_code
_entity_poly.pdbx_strand_id
1 'polypeptide(L)'
;QKVLQSACQQELDSVLEEISKITSQDNRGPLEDLYVLKLPNCDKHGLYNLKQCNMSTHGQRGECWCVNPFTGVQIPTTPKVRGDPNCNQWQEEMRELPTAAAFH
;
A
#
# COMPACT_ATOMS: atom_id res chain seq x y z
N GLN A 1 16.05 -2.44 -21.89
CA GLN A 1 14.71 -1.81 -21.93
C GLN A 1 14.34 -1.53 -20.48
N LYS A 2 14.53 -0.29 -19.97
CA LYS A 2 14.10 0.03 -18.60
C LYS A 2 12.57 0.06 -18.64
N VAL A 3 11.93 -0.95 -18.08
CA VAL A 3 10.49 -0.93 -17.82
C VAL A 3 10.25 0.33 -17.01
N LEU A 4 9.37 1.22 -17.48
CA LEU A 4 8.98 2.40 -16.71
C LEU A 4 8.17 1.88 -15.52
N GLN A 5 8.84 1.53 -14.44
CA GLN A 5 8.18 1.00 -13.23
C GLN A 5 7.28 2.11 -12.67
N SER A 6 6.05 1.75 -12.35
CA SER A 6 5.11 2.63 -11.65
C SER A 6 5.58 2.94 -10.22
N ALA A 7 5.02 3.98 -9.60
CA ALA A 7 5.36 4.36 -8.22
C ALA A 7 5.19 3.19 -7.23
N CYS A 8 4.07 2.44 -7.32
CA CYS A 8 3.83 1.29 -6.45
C CYS A 8 4.88 0.19 -6.63
N GLN A 9 5.27 -0.11 -7.88
CA GLN A 9 6.27 -1.15 -8.13
C GLN A 9 7.67 -0.73 -7.63
N GLN A 10 8.04 0.55 -7.79
CA GLN A 10 9.30 1.05 -7.25
C GLN A 10 9.32 1.01 -5.72
N GLU A 11 8.22 1.36 -5.07
CA GLU A 11 8.08 1.27 -3.61
C GLU A 11 8.15 -0.20 -3.14
N LEU A 12 7.47 -1.11 -3.86
CA LEU A 12 7.53 -2.54 -3.57
C LEU A 12 8.96 -3.09 -3.66
N ASP A 13 9.68 -2.75 -4.73
CA ASP A 13 11.06 -3.20 -4.92
C ASP A 13 11.99 -2.66 -3.82
N SER A 14 11.79 -1.41 -3.37
CA SER A 14 12.55 -0.82 -2.26
C SER A 14 12.30 -1.57 -0.94
N VAL A 15 11.05 -1.91 -0.64
CA VAL A 15 10.70 -2.68 0.56
C VAL A 15 11.25 -4.09 0.51
N LEU A 16 11.27 -4.73 -0.67
CA LEU A 16 11.88 -6.05 -0.86
C LEU A 16 13.40 -6.02 -0.65
N GLU A 17 14.08 -4.96 -1.09
CA GLU A 17 15.51 -4.78 -0.82
C GLU A 17 15.79 -4.63 0.70
N GLU A 18 14.92 -3.90 1.41
CA GLU A 18 15.00 -3.77 2.87
C GLU A 18 14.80 -5.12 3.57
N ILE A 19 13.82 -5.93 3.14
CA ILE A 19 13.60 -7.30 3.65
C ILE A 19 14.86 -8.17 3.44
N SER A 20 15.48 -8.07 2.27
CA SER A 20 16.69 -8.83 1.96
C SER A 20 17.85 -8.48 2.92
N LYS A 21 17.95 -7.22 3.36
CA LYS A 21 18.95 -6.77 4.35
C LYS A 21 18.65 -7.29 5.76
N ILE A 22 17.38 -7.31 6.17
CA ILE A 22 16.95 -7.82 7.49
C ILE A 22 17.19 -9.33 7.60
N THR A 23 16.94 -10.07 6.52
CA THR A 23 17.05 -11.55 6.51
C THR A 23 18.48 -12.08 6.35
N SER A 24 19.44 -11.23 5.96
CA SER A 24 20.81 -11.63 5.62
C SER A 24 21.84 -11.46 6.74
N GLN A 25 21.53 -10.70 7.80
CA GLN A 25 22.47 -10.52 8.91
C GLN A 25 22.25 -11.54 10.02
N ASP A 26 23.35 -12.10 10.52
CA ASP A 26 23.51 -13.08 11.62
C ASP A 26 22.87 -12.69 12.97
N ASN A 27 22.13 -11.57 13.02
CA ASN A 27 21.20 -11.24 14.07
C ASN A 27 19.81 -11.59 13.56
N ARG A 28 19.30 -12.76 13.96
CA ARG A 28 17.85 -13.01 13.96
C ARG A 28 17.21 -12.00 14.92
N GLY A 29 17.07 -10.75 14.47
CA GLY A 29 16.12 -9.82 15.04
C GLY A 29 14.78 -10.52 15.08
N PRO A 30 13.95 -10.27 16.10
CA PRO A 30 12.66 -10.92 16.18
C PRO A 30 11.92 -10.69 14.86
N LEU A 31 11.26 -11.74 14.36
CA LEU A 31 10.39 -11.72 13.16
C LEU A 31 9.37 -10.55 13.18
N GLU A 32 9.21 -9.93 14.35
CA GLU A 32 8.52 -8.68 14.65
C GLU A 32 8.93 -7.49 13.77
N ASP A 33 10.21 -7.32 13.44
CA ASP A 33 10.66 -6.20 12.60
C ASP A 33 10.09 -6.29 11.18
N LEU A 34 9.85 -7.51 10.68
CA LEU A 34 9.21 -7.74 9.39
C LEU A 34 7.75 -7.26 9.39
N TYR A 35 7.03 -7.43 10.51
CA TYR A 35 5.63 -7.00 10.64
C TYR A 35 5.45 -5.48 10.67
N VAL A 36 6.51 -4.73 10.95
CA VAL A 36 6.50 -3.26 10.89
C VAL A 36 6.54 -2.76 9.45
N LEU A 37 7.13 -3.53 8.53
CA LEU A 37 7.27 -3.13 7.13
C LEU A 37 5.92 -2.95 6.45
N LYS A 38 5.80 -1.85 5.71
CA LYS A 38 4.62 -1.52 4.91
C LYS A 38 4.85 -2.01 3.49
N LEU A 39 4.29 -3.17 3.15
CA LEU A 39 4.30 -3.65 1.78
C LEU A 39 3.14 -2.99 1.01
N PRO A 40 3.42 -2.20 -0.03
CA PRO A 40 2.37 -1.65 -0.86
C PRO A 40 1.69 -2.79 -1.63
N ASN A 41 0.37 -2.83 -1.59
CA ASN A 41 -0.42 -3.76 -2.37
C ASN A 41 -0.60 -3.19 -3.77
N CYS A 42 0.18 -3.65 -4.74
CA CYS A 42 0.06 -3.23 -6.14
C CYS A 42 -0.87 -4.16 -6.93
N ASP A 43 -1.50 -3.62 -7.98
CA ASP A 43 -2.22 -4.41 -8.96
C ASP A 43 -1.29 -4.93 -10.07
N LYS A 44 -1.82 -5.72 -11.00
CA LYS A 44 -1.05 -6.30 -12.13
C LYS A 44 -0.50 -5.27 -13.12
N HIS A 45 -1.01 -4.03 -13.08
CA HIS A 45 -0.56 -2.92 -13.90
C HIS A 45 0.47 -2.04 -13.17
N GLY A 46 0.77 -2.36 -11.91
CA GLY A 46 1.67 -1.60 -11.06
C GLY A 46 1.01 -0.37 -10.42
N LEU A 47 -0.30 -0.19 -10.50
CA LEU A 47 -0.99 0.84 -9.73
C LEU A 47 -1.19 0.36 -8.29
N TYR A 48 -1.44 1.28 -7.37
CA TYR A 48 -1.83 0.91 -6.01
C TYR A 48 -3.22 0.28 -6.04
N ASN A 49 -3.40 -0.86 -5.37
CA ASN A 49 -4.74 -1.33 -5.07
C ASN A 49 -5.43 -0.28 -4.21
N LEU A 50 -6.70 -0.01 -4.53
CA LEU A 50 -7.50 0.94 -3.77
C LEU A 50 -7.53 0.61 -2.27
N LYS A 51 -7.57 -0.67 -1.92
CA LYS A 51 -7.43 -1.14 -0.54
C LYS A 51 -5.97 -1.48 -0.28
N GLN A 52 -5.38 -0.81 0.71
CA GLN A 52 -4.06 -1.13 1.26
C GLN A 52 -4.23 -1.75 2.64
N CYS A 53 -3.43 -2.76 2.94
CA CYS A 53 -3.49 -3.50 4.19
C CYS A 53 -2.10 -3.73 4.77
N ASN A 54 -1.96 -3.54 6.08
CA ASN A 54 -0.84 -4.07 6.85
C ASN A 54 -0.87 -5.60 6.84
N MET A 55 0.30 -6.21 7.08
CA MET A 55 0.37 -7.67 7.27
C MET A 55 -0.40 -8.12 8.51
N SER A 56 -0.92 -9.34 8.44
CA SER A 56 -1.57 -10.01 9.57
C SER A 56 -0.53 -10.35 10.64
N THR A 57 -0.83 -10.04 11.90
CA THR A 57 0.04 -10.34 13.04
C THR A 57 -0.71 -11.20 14.04
N HIS A 58 -0.08 -12.27 14.53
CA HIS A 58 -0.66 -13.17 15.55
C HIS A 58 -2.08 -13.67 15.22
N GLY A 59 -2.37 -13.95 13.95
CA GLY A 59 -3.68 -14.41 13.50
C GLY A 59 -4.77 -13.33 13.43
N GLN A 60 -4.43 -12.06 13.69
CA GLN A 60 -5.34 -10.94 13.56
C GLN A 60 -5.15 -10.25 12.20
N ARG A 61 -6.27 -9.96 11.54
CA ARG A 61 -6.24 -9.19 10.28
C ARG A 61 -5.51 -7.87 10.50
N GLY A 62 -4.64 -7.55 9.54
CA GLY A 62 -3.98 -6.27 9.48
C GLY A 62 -4.99 -5.13 9.35
N GLU A 63 -4.53 -3.96 9.75
CA GLU A 63 -5.24 -2.72 9.56
C GLU A 63 -5.18 -2.32 8.08
N CYS A 64 -6.31 -1.95 7.50
CA CYS A 64 -6.47 -1.59 6.10
C CYS A 64 -7.13 -0.22 5.95
N TRP A 65 -6.84 0.46 4.84
CA TRP A 65 -7.34 1.78 4.48
C TRP A 65 -7.51 1.90 2.96
N CYS A 66 -8.14 3.00 2.51
CA CYS A 66 -8.35 3.27 1.09
C CYS A 66 -7.35 4.31 0.58
N VAL A 67 -6.78 4.11 -0.60
CA VAL A 67 -5.79 5.01 -1.22
C VAL A 67 -6.15 5.34 -2.67
N ASN A 68 -5.66 6.48 -3.16
CA ASN A 68 -5.73 6.79 -4.58
C ASN A 68 -4.86 5.79 -5.38
N PRO A 69 -5.40 5.07 -6.39
CA PRO A 69 -4.64 4.09 -7.17
C PRO A 69 -3.41 4.64 -7.89
N PHE A 70 -3.38 5.94 -8.20
CA PHE A 70 -2.29 6.59 -8.92
C PHE A 70 -1.18 7.10 -8.01
N THR A 71 -1.52 7.55 -6.79
CA THR A 71 -0.57 8.20 -5.88
C THR A 71 -0.24 7.39 -4.63
N GLY A 72 -1.05 6.38 -4.30
CA GLY A 72 -0.90 5.62 -3.05
C GLY A 72 -1.30 6.39 -1.79
N VAL A 73 -1.70 7.66 -1.93
CA VAL A 73 -2.09 8.52 -0.81
C VAL A 73 -3.46 8.11 -0.28
N GLN A 74 -3.60 8.00 1.05
CA GLN A 74 -4.86 7.69 1.70
C GLN A 74 -5.94 8.69 1.30
N ILE A 75 -7.11 8.18 0.91
CA ILE A 75 -8.27 9.01 0.57
C ILE A 75 -8.78 9.62 1.88
N PRO A 76 -8.93 10.95 1.97
CA PRO A 76 -9.49 11.62 3.14
C PRO A 76 -10.83 11.01 3.53
N THR A 77 -11.18 11.05 4.82
CA THR A 77 -12.45 10.52 5.38
C THR A 77 -12.67 9.00 5.29
N THR A 78 -11.82 8.26 4.57
CA THR A 78 -11.94 6.79 4.53
C THR A 78 -11.43 6.18 5.84
N PRO A 79 -12.18 5.25 6.44
CA PRO A 79 -11.84 4.70 7.73
C PRO A 79 -10.63 3.77 7.60
N LYS A 80 -9.82 3.77 8.65
CA LYS A 80 -8.75 2.80 8.84
C LYS A 80 -9.26 1.73 9.81
N VAL A 81 -9.43 0.49 9.34
CA VAL A 81 -10.08 -0.59 10.10
C VAL A 81 -9.30 -1.88 9.99
N ARG A 82 -9.44 -2.79 10.95
CA ARG A 82 -8.94 -4.16 10.79
C ARG A 82 -9.85 -4.95 9.86
N GLY A 83 -9.32 -5.40 8.72
CA GLY A 83 -10.10 -6.09 7.70
C GLY A 83 -10.57 -5.16 6.58
N ASP A 84 -11.83 -5.25 6.14
CA ASP A 84 -12.27 -4.52 4.94
C ASP A 84 -12.85 -3.12 5.27
N PRO A 85 -12.23 -2.02 4.80
CA PRO A 85 -12.77 -0.66 4.91
C PRO A 85 -13.90 -0.34 3.91
N ASN A 86 -14.32 -1.30 3.07
CA ASN A 86 -15.36 -1.10 2.03
C ASN A 86 -15.01 0.00 1.02
N CYS A 87 -13.77 0.00 0.49
CA CYS A 87 -13.30 1.08 -0.39
C CYS A 87 -14.09 1.27 -1.68
N ASN A 88 -14.90 0.30 -2.10
CA ASN A 88 -15.71 0.40 -3.32
C ASN A 88 -16.69 1.59 -3.28
N GLN A 89 -17.17 1.98 -2.09
CA GLN A 89 -18.03 3.16 -1.93
C GLN A 89 -17.33 4.46 -2.35
N TRP A 90 -15.99 4.51 -2.27
CA TRP A 90 -15.19 5.69 -2.59
C TRP A 90 -14.68 5.71 -4.04
N GLN A 91 -14.80 4.61 -4.79
CA GLN A 91 -14.47 4.60 -6.23
C GLN A 91 -15.40 5.50 -7.04
N GLU A 92 -16.66 5.56 -6.65
CA GLU A 92 -17.69 6.34 -7.34
C GLU A 92 -17.48 7.84 -7.10
N GLU A 93 -17.14 8.23 -5.87
CA GLU A 93 -16.84 9.63 -5.53
C GLU A 93 -15.59 10.16 -6.24
N MET A 94 -14.53 9.34 -6.38
CA MET A 94 -13.34 9.70 -7.17
C MET A 94 -13.60 9.79 -8.68
N ARG A 95 -14.63 9.09 -9.19
CA ARG A 95 -15.04 9.16 -10.61
C ARG A 95 -15.88 10.42 -10.90
N GLU A 96 -16.60 10.93 -9.89
CA GLU A 96 -17.44 12.12 -10.00
C GLU A 96 -16.68 13.43 -9.76
N LEU A 97 -15.46 13.39 -9.20
CA LEU A 97 -14.60 14.57 -9.08
C LEU A 97 -14.21 15.10 -10.48
N PRO A 98 -14.68 16.29 -10.89
CA PRO A 98 -14.17 16.90 -12.10
C PRO A 98 -12.69 17.23 -11.90
N THR A 99 -11.94 17.13 -12.99
CA THR A 99 -10.53 17.47 -13.18
C THR A 99 -10.20 18.94 -12.86
N ALA A 100 -10.51 19.41 -11.64
CA ALA A 100 -10.40 20.80 -11.22
C ALA A 100 -9.46 21.02 -10.01
N ALA A 101 -8.68 20.01 -9.62
CA ALA A 101 -7.62 20.18 -8.61
C ALA A 101 -6.21 19.88 -9.16
N ALA A 102 -6.03 20.04 -10.47
CA ALA A 102 -4.70 20.31 -11.02
C ALA A 102 -4.48 21.83 -10.97
N PHE A 103 -3.52 22.26 -10.15
CA PHE A 103 -2.95 23.61 -10.06
C PHE A 103 -3.73 24.67 -9.26
N HIS A 104 -3.34 24.84 -8.00
CA HIS A 104 -2.98 26.15 -7.45
C HIS A 104 -1.69 26.03 -6.65
#